data_AF-A0A1W9H857-F1
#
_entry.id   AF-A0A1W9H857-F1
#
_cell.length_a   1.000
_cell.length_b   1.000
_cell.length_c   1.000
_cell.angle_alpha   90.00
_cell.angle_beta   90.00
_cell.angle_gamma   90.00
#
_symmetry.space_group_name_H-M   'P 1'
#
loop_
_entity.id
_entity.type
_entity.pdbx_description
1 polymer ?
#
loop_
_entity_poly.entity_id
_entity_poly.type
_entity_poly.pdbx_seq_one_letter_code
_entity_poly.pdbx_strand_id
1 'polypeptide(L)' 'MLRVHDAIGQGASQREIGAALFGDDRAVRDWNDVSDSLRSRVRRLVYEAGAMARGGYRQLMRRKP' A
#
# COMPACT_ATOMS: atom_id res chain seq x y z
N MET A 1 6.43 2.60 -0.15
CA MET A 1 5.67 3.58 -0.95
C MET A 1 6.02 3.54 -2.42
N LEU A 2 7.30 3.69 -2.82
CA LEU A 2 7.70 3.60 -4.24
C LEU A 2 7.22 2.31 -4.93
N ARG A 3 7.57 1.13 -4.41
CA ARG A 3 7.12 -0.16 -4.98
C ARG A 3 5.59 -0.32 -5.07
N VAL A 4 4.84 0.30 -4.15
CA VAL A 4 3.38 0.26 -4.15
C VAL A 4 2.83 1.16 -5.25
N HIS A 5 3.41 2.34 -5.41
CA HIS A 5 3.07 3.25 -6.49
C HIS A 5 3.37 2.64 -7.87
N ASP A 6 4.53 2.00 -8.02
CA ASP A 6 4.92 1.34 -9.27
C ASP A 6 3.96 0.19 -9.60
N ALA A 7 3.57 -0.61 -8.60
CA ALA A 7 2.58 -1.67 -8.77
C ALA A 7 1.19 -1.13 -9.15
N ILE A 8 0.74 -0.02 -8.55
CA ILE A 8 -0.51 0.67 -8.97
C ILE A 8 -0.40 1.13 -10.43
N GLY A 9 0.74 1.71 -10.83
CA GLY A 9 0.98 2.15 -12.20
C GLY A 9 1.00 1.02 -13.22
N GLN A 10 1.35 -0.20 -12.79
CA GLN A 10 1.31 -1.43 -13.59
C GLN A 10 -0.07 -2.13 -13.59
N GLY A 11 -1.07 -1.56 -12.89
CA GLY A 11 -2.42 -2.13 -12.82
C GLY A 11 -2.58 -3.27 -11.81
N ALA A 12 -1.64 -3.45 -10.89
CA ALA A 12 -1.73 -4.48 -9.85
C ALA A 12 -2.94 -4.24 -8.94
N SER A 13 -3.65 -5.31 -8.61
CA SER A 13 -4.72 -5.30 -7.63
C SER A 13 -4.18 -5.07 -6.22
N GLN A 14 -5.05 -4.61 -5.32
CA GLN A 14 -4.69 -4.44 -3.90
C GLN A 14 -4.23 -5.78 -3.28
N ARG A 15 -4.78 -6.91 -3.74
CA ARG A 15 -4.39 -8.24 -3.24
C ARG A 15 -2.96 -8.58 -3.63
N GLU A 16 -2.58 -8.33 -4.89
CA GLU A 16 -1.22 -8.54 -5.38
C GLU A 16 -0.22 -7.61 -4.69
N ILE A 17 -0.60 -6.35 -4.46
CA ILE A 17 0.19 -5.41 -3.65
C ILE A 17 0.36 -5.94 -2.22
N GLY A 18 -0.70 -6.50 -1.62
CA GLY A 18 -0.63 -7.13 -0.31
C GLY A 18 0.32 -8.33 -0.28
N ALA A 19 0.22 -9.23 -1.25
CA ALA A 19 1.11 -10.39 -1.39
C ALA A 19 2.58 -9.99 -1.55
N ALA A 20 2.87 -9.01 -2.40
CA ALA A 20 4.23 -8.51 -2.62
C ALA A 20 4.84 -7.82 -1.39
N LEU A 21 4.01 -7.21 -0.52
CA LEU A 21 4.47 -6.49 0.67
C LEU A 21 4.56 -7.36 1.93
N PHE A 22 3.66 -8.34 2.07
CA PHE A 22 3.48 -9.10 3.32
C PHE A 22 3.74 -10.60 3.15
N GLY A 23 4.03 -11.04 1.92
CA GLY A 23 4.19 -12.46 1.54
C GLY A 23 2.87 -13.09 1.11
N ASP A 24 2.94 -13.97 0.10
CA ASP A 24 1.77 -14.63 -0.49
C ASP A 24 0.99 -15.46 0.54
N ASP A 25 1.70 -16.22 1.37
CA ASP A 25 1.14 -17.05 2.44
C ASP A 25 0.26 -16.26 3.42
N ARG A 26 0.74 -15.08 3.81
CA ARG A 26 0.03 -14.20 4.74
C ARG A 26 -1.10 -13.45 4.03
N ALA A 27 -0.88 -13.04 2.79
CA ALA A 27 -1.92 -12.41 1.99
C ALA A 27 -3.08 -13.38 1.74
N VAL A 28 -2.84 -14.66 1.44
CA VAL A 28 -3.92 -15.63 1.23
C VAL A 28 -4.72 -15.88 2.51
N ARG A 29 -4.05 -16.01 3.66
CA ARG A 29 -4.71 -16.25 4.96
C ARG A 29 -5.46 -15.03 5.47
N ASP A 30 -4.80 -13.88 5.51
CA ASP A 30 -5.32 -12.69 6.19
C ASP A 30 -6.22 -11.83 5.28
N TRP A 31 -6.24 -12.08 3.96
CA TRP A 31 -7.07 -11.29 3.04
C TRP A 31 -8.56 -11.54 3.21
N ASN A 32 -8.96 -12.73 3.66
CA ASN A 32 -10.34 -13.08 3.98
C ASN A 32 -10.57 -13.23 5.49
N ASP A 33 -9.59 -12.87 6.31
CA ASP A 33 -9.71 -12.89 7.76
C ASP A 33 -10.74 -11.85 8.22
N VAL A 34 -11.57 -12.26 9.17
CA VAL A 34 -12.69 -11.48 9.72
C VAL A 34 -12.24 -10.13 10.31
N SER A 35 -10.97 -10.03 10.73
CA SER A 35 -10.40 -8.80 11.29
C SER A 35 -10.19 -7.69 10.26
N ASP A 36 -10.21 -7.98 8.96
CA ASP A 36 -10.00 -7.03 7.85
C ASP A 36 -8.75 -6.15 7.95
N SER A 37 -7.82 -6.55 8.82
CA SER A 37 -6.69 -5.74 9.27
C SER A 37 -5.65 -5.59 8.17
N LEU A 38 -5.37 -6.66 7.43
CA LEU A 38 -4.47 -6.64 6.28
C LEU A 38 -5.04 -5.80 5.14
N ARG A 39 -6.32 -6.00 4.79
CA ARG A 39 -6.97 -5.26 3.71
C ARG A 39 -7.01 -3.76 4.01
N SER A 40 -7.37 -3.39 5.24
CA SER A 40 -7.38 -2.00 5.71
C SER A 40 -5.99 -1.36 5.65
N ARG A 41 -4.95 -2.11 6.06
CA ARG A 41 -3.57 -1.66 5.99
C ARG A 41 -3.08 -1.47 4.56
N VAL A 42 -3.40 -2.40 3.66
CA VAL A 42 -3.07 -2.30 2.22
C VAL A 42 -3.78 -1.11 1.57
N ARG A 43 -5.09 -0.91 1.84
CA ARG A 43 -5.84 0.25 1.34
C ARG A 43 -5.22 1.57 1.77
N ARG A 44 -4.80 1.68 3.04
CA ARG A 44 -4.11 2.88 3.55
C ARG A 44 -2.78 3.11 2.83
N LEU A 45 -1.97 2.06 2.63
CA LEU A 45 -0.71 2.16 1.90
C LEU A 45 -0.90 2.60 0.44
N VAL A 46 -1.91 2.05 -0.24
CA VAL A 46 -2.26 2.43 -1.62
C VAL A 46 -2.69 3.90 -1.70
N TYR A 47 -3.55 4.34 -0.77
CA TYR A 47 -3.99 5.73 -0.69
C TYR A 47 -2.83 6.69 -0.42
N GLU A 48 -1.99 6.37 0.56
CA GLU A 48 -0.81 7.15 0.92
C GLU A 48 0.20 7.21 -0.24
N ALA A 49 0.45 6.10 -0.93
CA ALA A 49 1.33 6.07 -2.11
C ALA A 49 0.82 7.02 -3.21
N GLY A 50 -0.48 7.02 -3.50
CA GLY A 50 -1.09 7.95 -4.45
C GLY A 50 -1.03 9.41 -3.99
N ALA A 51 -1.30 9.68 -2.71
CA ALA A 51 -1.20 11.03 -2.14
C ALA A 51 0.23 11.57 -2.19
N MET A 52 1.21 10.71 -1.90
CA MET A 52 2.63 11.02 -1.99
C MET A 52 3.02 11.36 -3.43
N ALA A 53 2.60 10.57 -4.42
CA ALA A 53 2.91 10.81 -5.83
C ALA A 53 2.30 12.13 -6.37
N ARG A 54 1.13 12.54 -5.87
CA ARG A 54 0.50 13.82 -6.22
C ARG A 54 1.15 15.05 -5.58
N GLY A 55 2.32 14.91 -4.96
CA GLY A 55 3.05 16.01 -4.34
C GLY A 55 3.05 16.00 -2.82
N GLY A 56 2.43 15.00 -2.18
CA GLY A 56 2.47 14.81 -0.72
C GLY A 56 3.89 14.69 -0.15
N TYR A 57 4.85 14.20 -0.94
CA TYR A 57 6.26 14.15 -0.56
C TYR A 57 6.84 15.53 -0.18
N ARG A 58 6.30 16.62 -0.75
CA ARG A 58 6.73 18.00 -0.46
C ARG A 58 6.37 18.40 0.97
N GLN A 59 5.32 17.84 1.58
CA GLN A 59 5.02 18.06 3.00
C GLN A 59 6.04 17.37 3.91
N LEU A 60 6.51 16.18 3.55
CA LEU A 60 7.58 15.51 4.32
C LEU A 60 8.88 16.30 4.27
N MET A 61 9.22 16.89 3.11
CA MET A 61 10.40 17.74 2.98
C MET A 61 10.27 19.08 3.72
N ARG A 62 9.04 19.55 3.97
CA ARG A 62 8.76 20.79 4.71
C ARG A 62 8.65 20.58 6.21
N ARG A 63 8.40 19.35 6.67
CA ARG A 63 8.62 18.96 8.05
C ARG A 63 10.14 18.84 8.25
N LYS A 64 10.76 19.90 8.78
CA LYS A 64 12.07 19.75 9.42
C LYS A 64 11.92 18.75 10.59
N PRO A 65 12.92 17.85 10.80
CA PRO A 65 12.94 16.97 11.96
C PRO A 65 12.94 17.76 13.28
#